data_AF-A0A955M1R2-F1
#
_entry.id   AF-A0A955M1R2-F1
#
_cell.length_a   1.000
_cell.length_b   1.000
_cell.length_c   1.000
_cell.angle_alpha   90.00
_cell.angle_beta   90.00
_cell.angle_gamma   90.00
#
_symmetry.space_group_name_H-M   'P 1'
#
loop_
_entity.id
_entity.type
_entity.pdbx_description
1 polymer ?
#
loop_
_entity_poly.entity_id
_entity_poly.type
_entity_poly.pdbx_seq_one_letter_code
_entity_poly.pdbx_strand_id
1 'polypeptide(L)'
;RHHHARLVEYARWVERKAPPQSIVITTDERIFFSYFTELKAIGRPCLTTPDCKEDLQAFQKKLDDYLENGYSVFITWPGMYAGDIHRQYQNFILSQYDVYLSGAHLYEDWHAGELDLQIYHFPLFQLTPKS
;
A
#
# COMPACT_ATOMS: atom_id res chain seq x y z
N ARG A 1 -17.63 14.10 14.79
CA ARG A 1 -16.53 13.11 14.64
C ARG A 1 -16.94 11.79 13.96
N HIS A 2 -18.15 11.68 13.37
CA HIS A 2 -18.63 10.44 12.71
C HIS A 2 -19.35 10.69 11.37
N HIS A 3 -19.20 11.86 10.77
CA HIS A 3 -19.93 12.17 9.53
C HIS A 3 -19.23 11.63 8.27
N HIS A 4 -17.92 11.38 8.34
CA HIS A 4 -17.15 10.82 7.23
C HIS A 4 -16.10 9.84 7.78
N ALA A 5 -16.10 8.62 7.25
CA ALA A 5 -15.06 7.62 7.51
C ALA A 5 -14.15 7.59 6.27
N ARG A 6 -13.30 8.61 6.09
CA ARG A 6 -12.60 8.80 4.82
C ARG A 6 -11.63 7.68 4.51
N LEU A 7 -11.08 7.02 5.54
CA LEU A 7 -10.26 5.83 5.35
C LEU A 7 -11.03 4.64 4.77
N VAL A 8 -12.30 4.46 5.18
CA VAL A 8 -13.20 3.45 4.62
C VAL A 8 -13.58 3.80 3.17
N GLU A 9 -13.86 5.07 2.91
CA GLU A 9 -14.13 5.57 1.56
C GLU A 9 -12.91 5.37 0.64
N TYR A 10 -11.71 5.62 1.16
CA TYR A 10 -10.45 5.38 0.45
C TYR A 10 -10.27 3.90 0.12
N ALA A 11 -10.44 2.99 1.11
CA ALA A 11 -10.32 1.55 0.87
C ALA A 11 -11.28 1.06 -0.21
N ARG A 12 -12.56 1.48 -0.15
CA ARG A 12 -13.56 1.17 -1.18
C ARG A 12 -13.24 1.81 -2.53
N TRP A 13 -12.64 2.99 -2.55
CA TRP A 13 -12.18 3.60 -3.79
C TRP A 13 -11.05 2.80 -4.43
N VAL A 14 -10.09 2.31 -3.65
CA VAL A 14 -9.03 1.42 -4.14
C VAL A 14 -9.63 0.14 -4.71
N GLU A 15 -10.60 -0.49 -4.04
CA GLU A 15 -11.32 -1.66 -4.56
C GLU A 15 -11.99 -1.41 -5.92
N ARG A 16 -12.62 -0.25 -6.11
CA ARG A 16 -13.21 0.11 -7.41
C ARG A 16 -12.16 0.40 -8.50
N LYS A 17 -10.93 0.74 -8.12
CA LYS A 17 -9.83 1.04 -9.05
C LYS A 17 -9.03 -0.19 -9.43
N ALA A 18 -8.88 -1.11 -8.49
CA ALA A 18 -8.18 -2.36 -8.70
C ALA A 18 -9.09 -3.33 -9.49
N PRO A 19 -8.62 -3.97 -10.57
CA PRO A 19 -9.38 -5.01 -11.24
C PRO A 19 -9.63 -6.20 -10.31
N PRO A 20 -10.57 -7.11 -10.66
CA PRO A 20 -10.68 -8.39 -9.99
C PRO A 20 -9.31 -9.10 -9.95
N GLN A 21 -9.08 -9.89 -8.90
CA GLN A 21 -7.79 -10.58 -8.68
C GLN A 21 -6.62 -9.60 -8.50
N SER A 22 -6.81 -8.61 -7.63
CA SER A 22 -5.75 -7.69 -7.22
C SER A 22 -5.33 -7.90 -5.78
N ILE A 23 -4.09 -7.54 -5.47
CA ILE A 23 -3.63 -7.33 -4.10
C ILE A 23 -3.32 -5.85 -3.88
N VAL A 24 -3.41 -5.42 -2.63
CA VAL A 24 -2.99 -4.09 -2.20
C VAL A 24 -1.97 -4.19 -1.08
N ILE A 25 -0.84 -3.51 -1.25
CA ILE A 25 0.21 -3.36 -0.25
C ILE A 25 -0.12 -2.13 0.60
N THR A 26 -0.16 -2.32 1.92
CA THR A 26 -0.52 -1.31 2.91
C THR A 26 0.48 -1.29 4.07
N THR A 27 0.33 -0.31 4.97
CA THR A 27 0.97 -0.28 6.29
C THR A 27 -0.05 -0.63 7.38
N ASP A 28 -0.23 0.24 8.37
CA ASP A 28 -1.15 0.12 9.50
C ASP A 28 -2.63 0.05 9.06
N GLU A 29 -2.97 0.59 7.89
CA GLU A 29 -4.33 0.68 7.40
C GLU A 29 -4.88 -0.66 6.86
N ARG A 30 -4.07 -1.73 6.90
CA ARG A 30 -4.42 -3.08 6.40
C ARG A 30 -5.78 -3.57 6.91
N ILE A 31 -6.08 -3.31 8.19
CA ILE A 31 -7.32 -3.78 8.82
C ILE A 31 -8.57 -3.20 8.15
N PHE A 32 -8.51 -1.97 7.65
CA PHE A 32 -9.61 -1.33 6.96
C PHE A 32 -9.86 -1.99 5.60
N PHE A 33 -8.80 -2.34 4.87
CA PHE A 33 -8.94 -3.09 3.63
C PHE A 33 -9.52 -4.48 3.87
N SER A 34 -9.00 -5.21 4.86
CA SER A 34 -9.50 -6.56 5.19
C SER A 34 -10.97 -6.59 5.62
N TYR A 35 -11.49 -5.51 6.20
CA TYR A 35 -12.86 -5.48 6.72
C TYR A 35 -13.87 -4.86 5.74
N PHE A 36 -13.45 -3.87 4.94
CA PHE A 36 -14.36 -3.08 4.11
C PHE A 36 -14.26 -3.35 2.60
N THR A 37 -13.39 -4.28 2.19
CA THR A 37 -13.18 -4.65 0.79
C THR A 37 -12.95 -6.15 0.65
N GLU A 38 -13.16 -6.66 -0.56
CA GLU A 38 -12.81 -8.02 -0.96
C GLU A 38 -11.35 -8.12 -1.46
N LEU A 39 -10.60 -7.01 -1.44
CA LEU A 39 -9.21 -7.01 -1.85
C LEU A 39 -8.34 -7.78 -0.85
N LYS A 40 -7.42 -8.57 -1.39
CA LYS A 40 -6.37 -9.16 -0.58
C LYS A 40 -5.36 -8.07 -0.19
N ALA A 41 -5.38 -7.66 1.06
CA ALA A 41 -4.43 -6.71 1.61
C ALA A 41 -3.21 -7.41 2.22
N ILE A 42 -2.00 -6.98 1.87
CA ILE A 42 -0.76 -7.45 2.48
C ILE A 42 0.01 -6.28 3.10
N GLY A 43 0.67 -6.55 4.22
CA GLY A 43 1.60 -5.58 4.80
C GLY A 43 2.94 -5.63 4.08
N ARG A 44 3.55 -4.46 3.89
CA ARG A 44 4.97 -4.36 3.55
C ARG A 44 5.86 -4.85 4.72
N PRO A 45 7.14 -5.18 4.50
CA PRO A 45 8.05 -5.56 5.58
C PRO A 45 8.32 -4.40 6.54
N CYS A 46 8.48 -4.71 7.83
CA CYS A 46 8.82 -3.74 8.86
C CYS A 46 10.35 -3.68 9.02
N LEU A 47 10.98 -2.69 8.43
CA LEU A 47 12.44 -2.56 8.40
C LEU A 47 12.93 -1.79 9.62
N THR A 48 13.17 -2.49 10.73
CA THR A 48 13.65 -1.88 11.98
C THR A 48 15.18 -1.82 12.08
N THR A 49 15.89 -2.50 11.19
CA THR A 49 17.36 -2.60 11.18
C THR A 49 17.92 -2.17 9.82
N PRO A 50 19.16 -1.65 9.77
CA PRO A 50 19.79 -1.28 8.50
C PRO A 50 20.07 -2.45 7.56
N ASP A 51 20.26 -3.65 8.10
CA ASP A 51 20.37 -4.88 7.31
C ASP A 51 19.00 -5.57 7.26
N CYS A 52 18.36 -5.51 6.09
CA CYS A 52 17.03 -6.05 5.83
C CYS A 52 16.93 -6.78 4.50
N LYS A 53 18.08 -7.16 3.93
CA LYS A 53 18.16 -7.71 2.58
C LYS A 53 17.30 -8.97 2.44
N GLU A 54 17.34 -9.85 3.43
CA GLU A 54 16.58 -11.10 3.43
C GLU A 54 15.07 -10.85 3.46
N ASP A 55 14.61 -9.89 4.27
CA ASP A 55 13.19 -9.51 4.35
C ASP A 55 12.69 -8.92 3.03
N LEU A 56 13.50 -8.05 2.41
CA LEU A 56 13.19 -7.48 1.10
C LEU A 56 13.14 -8.54 0.00
N GLN A 57 14.08 -9.50 0.00
CA GLN A 57 14.09 -10.61 -0.95
C GLN A 57 12.90 -11.55 -0.77
N ALA A 58 12.56 -11.90 0.47
CA ALA A 58 11.37 -12.70 0.77
C ALA A 58 10.09 -11.99 0.33
N PHE A 59 10.03 -10.67 0.53
CA PHE A 59 8.91 -9.85 0.09
C PHE A 59 8.83 -9.76 -1.44
N GLN A 60 9.96 -9.58 -2.14
CA GLN A 60 9.99 -9.60 -3.60
C GLN A 60 9.51 -10.94 -4.14
N LYS A 61 10.03 -12.06 -3.64
CA LYS A 61 9.56 -13.37 -4.11
C LYS A 61 8.03 -13.49 -3.99
N LYS A 62 7.47 -13.00 -2.88
CA LYS A 62 6.01 -12.99 -2.69
C LYS A 62 5.28 -12.11 -3.70
N LEU A 63 5.83 -10.94 -4.06
CA LEU A 63 5.24 -10.06 -5.07
C LEU A 63 5.36 -10.64 -6.48
N ASP A 64 6.53 -11.19 -6.81
CA ASP A 64 6.78 -11.88 -8.07
C ASP A 64 5.80 -13.06 -8.23
N ASP A 65 5.64 -13.89 -7.19
CA ASP A 65 4.66 -14.98 -7.18
C ASP A 65 3.23 -14.45 -7.49
N TYR A 66 2.82 -13.28 -6.98
CA TYR A 66 1.51 -12.70 -7.32
C TYR A 66 1.43 -12.28 -8.79
N LEU A 67 2.43 -11.52 -9.26
CA LEU A 67 2.48 -11.01 -10.63
C LEU A 67 2.51 -12.15 -11.65
N GLU A 68 3.30 -13.20 -11.41
CA GLU A 68 3.37 -14.40 -12.25
C GLU A 68 2.05 -15.18 -12.28
N ASN A 69 1.29 -15.17 -11.19
CA ASN A 69 -0.04 -15.78 -11.12
C ASN A 69 -1.16 -14.84 -11.61
N GLY A 70 -0.81 -13.77 -12.32
CA GLY A 70 -1.76 -12.87 -12.98
C GLY A 70 -2.47 -11.89 -12.05
N TYR A 71 -2.02 -11.74 -10.79
CA TYR A 71 -2.57 -10.71 -9.92
C TYR A 71 -2.04 -9.34 -10.31
N SER A 72 -2.91 -8.33 -10.27
CA SER A 72 -2.47 -6.93 -10.28
C SER A 72 -2.04 -6.51 -8.89
N VAL A 73 -0.90 -5.82 -8.77
CA VAL A 73 -0.34 -5.39 -7.49
C VAL A 73 -0.44 -3.88 -7.36
N PHE A 74 -1.13 -3.42 -6.33
CA PHE A 74 -1.22 -2.00 -5.98
C PHE A 74 -0.53 -1.72 -4.66
N ILE A 75 -0.09 -0.48 -4.46
CA ILE A 75 0.49 0.00 -3.19
C ILE A 75 -0.08 1.37 -2.84
N THR A 76 -0.54 1.52 -1.60
CA THR A 76 -1.03 2.80 -1.08
C THR A 76 0.16 3.74 -0.82
N TRP A 77 -0.09 5.05 -0.75
CA TRP A 77 0.96 5.99 -0.37
C TRP A 77 1.60 5.68 0.99
N PRO A 78 0.85 5.37 2.08
CA PRO A 78 1.46 4.93 3.33
C PRO A 78 2.27 3.64 3.16
N GLY A 79 1.73 2.67 2.41
CA GLY A 79 2.43 1.47 1.94
C GLY A 79 3.81 1.78 1.36
N MET A 80 3.90 2.77 0.47
CA MET A 80 5.13 3.13 -0.22
C MET A 80 6.11 3.94 0.64
N TYR A 81 5.63 4.87 1.47
CA TYR A 81 6.48 5.92 2.05
C TYR A 81 6.46 6.05 3.56
N ALA A 82 5.35 5.76 4.24
CA ALA A 82 5.24 6.00 5.68
C ALA A 82 6.26 5.13 6.43
N GLY A 83 7.01 5.64 7.41
CA GLY A 83 7.87 4.81 8.28
C GLY A 83 9.08 4.10 7.62
N ASP A 84 9.48 4.45 6.38
CA ASP A 84 10.72 3.92 5.76
C ASP A 84 11.92 4.84 6.06
N ILE A 85 12.43 4.75 7.29
CA ILE A 85 13.43 5.68 7.88
C ILE A 85 14.71 5.78 7.03
N HIS A 86 15.09 4.70 6.33
CA HIS A 86 16.29 4.64 5.50
C HIS A 86 15.99 4.59 3.99
N ARG A 87 14.72 4.77 3.59
CA ARG A 87 14.25 4.62 2.20
C ARG A 87 14.63 3.28 1.57
N GLN A 88 14.91 2.26 2.38
CA GLN A 88 15.42 0.98 1.91
C GLN A 88 14.32 0.24 1.15
N TYR A 89 13.11 0.24 1.69
CA TYR A 89 11.95 -0.36 1.06
C TYR A 89 11.56 0.39 -0.23
N GLN A 90 11.48 1.72 -0.17
CA GLN A 90 11.15 2.55 -1.31
C GLN A 90 12.15 2.35 -2.46
N ASN A 91 13.45 2.46 -2.18
CA ASN A 91 14.50 2.29 -3.17
C ASN A 91 14.48 0.87 -3.75
N PHE A 92 14.21 -0.13 -2.90
CA PHE A 92 14.06 -1.51 -3.34
C PHE A 92 12.91 -1.67 -4.34
N ILE A 93 11.71 -1.21 -4.01
CA ILE A 93 10.56 -1.27 -4.93
C ILE A 93 10.87 -0.60 -6.26
N LEU A 94 11.42 0.63 -6.23
CA LEU A 94 11.77 1.37 -7.45
C LEU A 94 12.90 0.69 -8.26
N SER A 95 13.77 -0.08 -7.60
CA SER A 95 14.83 -0.84 -8.28
C SER A 95 14.28 -2.08 -9.00
N GLN A 96 13.25 -2.73 -8.46
CA GLN A 96 12.74 -4.02 -8.93
C GLN A 96 11.48 -3.92 -9.81
N TYR A 97 10.72 -2.83 -9.71
CA TYR A 97 9.42 -2.69 -10.38
C TYR A 97 9.29 -1.34 -11.08
N ASP A 98 8.51 -1.32 -12.15
CA ASP A 98 7.97 -0.07 -12.69
C ASP A 98 6.74 0.34 -11.86
N VAL A 99 6.64 1.65 -11.55
CA VAL A 99 5.62 2.18 -10.63
C VAL A 99 4.78 3.23 -11.35
N TYR A 100 3.49 2.95 -11.49
CA TYR A 100 2.55 3.81 -12.21
C TYR A 100 1.51 4.42 -11.28
N LEU A 101 1.24 5.71 -11.43
CA LEU A 101 0.15 6.37 -10.72
C LEU A 101 -1.21 5.90 -11.25
N SER A 102 -2.02 5.28 -10.39
CA SER A 102 -3.37 4.77 -10.72
C SER A 102 -4.49 5.73 -10.33
N GLY A 103 -4.14 6.81 -9.62
CA GLY A 103 -5.05 7.87 -9.19
C GLY A 103 -4.74 8.34 -7.78
N ALA A 104 -5.56 9.25 -7.25
CA ALA A 104 -5.48 9.70 -5.87
C ALA A 104 -6.89 9.91 -5.30
N HIS A 105 -7.02 9.80 -3.98
CA HIS A 105 -8.27 10.03 -3.27
C HIS A 105 -8.01 10.58 -1.86
N LEU A 106 -9.04 11.19 -1.27
CA LEU A 106 -8.99 11.64 0.12
C LEU A 106 -8.75 10.45 1.04
N TYR A 107 -7.77 10.61 1.92
CA TYR A 107 -7.34 9.69 2.95
C TYR A 107 -7.32 10.44 4.27
N GLU A 108 -7.78 9.80 5.34
CA GLU A 108 -7.74 10.35 6.69
C GLU A 108 -6.67 9.63 7.50
N ASP A 109 -5.72 10.40 8.04
CA ASP A 109 -4.78 9.87 9.01
C ASP A 109 -5.48 9.69 10.36
N TRP A 110 -5.69 8.43 10.72
CA TRP A 110 -6.45 8.04 11.90
C TRP A 110 -5.59 8.05 13.18
N HIS A 111 -4.27 8.08 13.07
CA HIS A 111 -3.37 7.99 14.24
C HIS A 111 -3.40 9.24 15.11
N ALA A 112 -3.63 10.41 14.50
CA ALA A 112 -3.72 11.70 15.20
C ALA A 112 -5.16 12.20 15.34
N GLY A 113 -6.16 11.43 14.86
CA GLY A 113 -7.54 11.89 14.70
C GLY A 113 -8.25 12.31 15.99
N GLU A 114 -7.76 11.87 17.16
CA GLU A 114 -8.24 12.29 18.49
C GLU A 114 -7.79 13.70 18.89
N LEU A 115 -6.73 14.22 18.26
CA LEU A 115 -6.19 15.55 18.50
C LEU A 115 -6.56 16.48 17.34
N ASP A 116 -6.22 16.09 16.11
CA ASP A 116 -6.44 16.90 14.89
C ASP A 116 -6.90 16.02 13.72
N LEU A 117 -7.92 16.48 13.00
CA LEU A 117 -8.36 15.81 11.76
C LEU A 117 -7.38 16.11 10.64
N GLN A 118 -6.67 15.09 10.18
CA GLN A 118 -5.71 15.20 9.10
C GLN A 118 -6.22 14.46 7.86
N ILE A 119 -6.51 15.22 6.79
CA ILE A 119 -6.98 14.69 5.52
C ILE A 119 -5.98 15.03 4.44
N TYR A 120 -5.55 14.00 3.69
CA TYR A 120 -4.59 14.10 2.61
C TYR A 120 -5.17 13.56 1.31
N HIS A 121 -4.58 13.97 0.19
CA HIS A 121 -4.89 13.40 -1.12
C HIS A 121 -3.82 12.37 -1.48
N PHE A 122 -4.04 11.12 -1.09
CA PHE A 122 -3.04 10.07 -1.24
C PHE A 122 -3.15 9.34 -2.57
N PRO A 123 -2.03 9.18 -3.28
CA PRO A 123 -1.99 8.39 -4.49
C PRO A 123 -2.07 6.88 -4.21
N LEU A 124 -2.60 6.18 -5.21
CA LEU A 124 -2.49 4.74 -5.36
C LEU A 124 -1.52 4.47 -6.52
N PHE A 125 -0.57 3.58 -6.30
CA PHE A 125 0.34 3.15 -7.34
C PHE A 125 0.08 1.71 -7.74
N GLN A 126 0.33 1.39 -9.01
CA GLN A 126 0.37 0.03 -9.54
C GLN A 126 1.83 -0.35 -9.79
N LEU A 127 2.19 -1.57 -9.40
CA LEU A 127 3.50 -2.16 -9.66
C LEU A 127 3.40 -3.11 -10.84
N THR A 128 4.40 -3.07 -11.72
CA THR A 128 4.60 -4.08 -12.76
C THR A 128 6.05 -4.56 -12.76
N PRO A 129 6.35 -5.75 -13.32
CA PRO A 129 7.72 -6.16 -13.56
C PRO A 129 8.47 -5.09 -14.34
N LYS A 130 9.74 -4.91 -14.02
CA LYS A 130 10.60 -3.92 -14.66
C LYS A 130 10.89 -4.31 -16.10
N SER A 131 10.73 -3.34 -17.01
CA SER A 131 11.03 -3.50 -18.45
C SER A 131 12.52 -3.43 -18.77
#